data_AF-A0A0P0NDK3-F1
#
_entry.id   AF-A0A0P0NDK3-F1
#
_cell.length_a   1.000
_cell.length_b   1.000
_cell.length_c   1.000
_cell.angle_alpha   90.00
_cell.angle_beta   90.00
_cell.angle_gamma   90.00
#
_symmetry.space_group_name_H-M   'P 1'
#
loop_
_entity.id
_entity.type
_entity.pdbx_description
1 polymer ?
#
loop_
_entity_poly.entity_id
_entity_poly.type
_entity_poly.pdbx_seq_one_letter_code
_entity_poly.pdbx_strand_id
1 'polypeptide(L)'
;MHDNQYPEKILERLWQTPATMVHSWGWHSTDYNWKSATEMFGYLVSNAAKGGNYLLNVGPMPDGRMPAAAIHRLREMGGWLVANGAAIYDTQPLKDMAAPAGVVFTESKRNKGDRIVFASIIKPLTSGELSLPFTASSVINCEILETGQPIEFTVETSGKSLKIKLNKAQSQMTDGIPVIQLRLKAIEDK
;
A
#
# COMPACT_ATOMS: atom_id res chain seq x y z
N MET A 1 6.10 7.77 19.40
CA MET A 1 6.47 7.14 18.12
C MET A 1 7.82 7.69 17.76
N HIS A 2 8.77 6.83 17.41
CA HIS A 2 10.10 7.24 16.97
C HIS A 2 10.12 7.41 15.44
N ASP A 3 11.25 7.86 14.93
CA ASP A 3 11.52 7.98 13.49
C ASP A 3 11.29 6.65 12.78
N ASN A 4 10.80 6.70 11.54
CA ASN A 4 10.49 5.52 10.72
C ASN A 4 9.49 4.53 11.34
N GLN A 5 8.75 4.92 12.39
CA GLN A 5 7.71 4.09 12.99
C GLN A 5 6.33 4.68 12.74
N TYR A 6 5.37 3.78 12.49
CA TYR A 6 3.94 4.06 12.42
C TYR A 6 3.23 3.24 13.51
N PRO A 7 2.02 3.62 13.96
CA PRO A 7 1.34 2.92 15.04
C PRO A 7 0.92 1.52 14.58
N GLU A 8 0.78 0.58 15.52
CA GLU A 8 0.29 -0.76 15.18
C GLU A 8 -1.19 -0.76 14.80
N LYS A 9 -1.96 0.17 15.39
CA LYS A 9 -3.40 0.32 15.22
C LYS A 9 -3.75 1.63 14.53
N ILE A 10 -4.94 1.69 13.94
CA ILE A 10 -5.52 2.94 13.42
C ILE A 10 -5.72 3.91 14.59
N LEU A 11 -5.35 5.17 14.40
CA LEU A 11 -5.54 6.24 15.38
C LEU A 11 -6.76 7.09 15.00
N GLU A 12 -7.49 7.60 16.00
CA GLU A 12 -8.65 8.49 15.79
C GLU A 12 -8.27 9.94 15.49
N ARG A 13 -6.97 10.28 15.58
CA ARG A 13 -6.44 11.61 15.29
C ARG A 13 -5.55 11.57 14.07
N LEU A 14 -5.41 12.71 13.39
CA LEU A 14 -4.42 12.87 12.32
C LEU A 14 -2.99 12.74 12.86
N TRP A 15 -2.12 12.12 12.07
CA TRP A 15 -0.72 11.89 12.44
C TRP A 15 0.16 11.73 11.19
N GLN A 16 1.47 11.78 11.38
CA GLN A 16 2.45 11.53 10.31
C GLN A 16 3.65 10.72 10.86
N THR A 17 4.24 9.86 10.02
CA THR A 17 5.57 9.28 10.28
C THR A 17 6.62 10.12 9.58
N PRO A 18 7.54 10.76 10.31
CA PRO A 18 8.76 11.30 9.73
C PRO A 18 9.71 10.11 9.47
N ALA A 19 10.26 10.05 8.26
CA ALA A 19 11.08 8.92 7.80
C ALA A 19 12.33 9.36 7.05
N THR A 20 13.38 8.54 7.14
CA THR A 20 14.67 8.74 6.49
C THR A 20 14.92 7.70 5.42
N MET A 21 15.67 8.04 4.37
CA MET A 21 16.10 7.07 3.35
C MET A 21 17.31 6.22 3.78
N VAL A 22 18.09 6.73 4.74
CA VAL A 22 19.25 6.09 5.38
C VAL A 22 19.10 6.18 6.90
N HIS A 23 20.15 5.95 7.71
CA HIS A 23 20.04 6.09 9.18
C HIS A 23 20.03 7.56 9.62
N SER A 24 20.62 8.44 8.82
CA SER A 24 20.76 9.86 9.12
C SER A 24 19.66 10.73 8.48
N TRP A 25 19.35 11.85 9.13
CA TRP A 25 18.48 12.90 8.60
C TRP A 25 19.23 13.82 7.60
N GLY A 26 20.43 14.24 7.97
CA GLY A 26 21.33 15.00 7.09
C GLY A 26 22.15 14.09 6.18
N TRP A 27 22.87 14.70 5.24
CA TRP A 27 23.86 13.99 4.44
C TRP A 27 24.95 13.38 5.34
N HIS A 28 25.27 12.11 5.06
CA HIS A 28 26.34 11.39 5.72
C HIS A 28 27.16 10.64 4.67
N SER A 29 28.39 11.08 4.42
CA SER A 29 29.20 10.62 3.28
C SER A 29 29.63 9.15 3.34
N THR A 30 29.45 8.48 4.48
CA THR A 30 29.83 7.08 4.67
C THR A 30 28.66 6.18 5.07
N ASP A 31 27.42 6.68 5.05
CA ASP A 31 26.24 5.83 5.26
C ASP A 31 25.66 5.41 3.90
N TYR A 32 25.86 4.13 3.57
CA TYR A 32 25.41 3.52 2.33
C TYR A 32 24.18 2.62 2.52
N ASN A 33 23.60 2.60 3.71
CA ASN A 33 22.46 1.75 4.05
C ASN A 33 21.14 2.38 3.58
N TRP A 34 21.02 2.57 2.27
CA TRP A 34 19.82 3.08 1.64
C TRP A 34 18.71 2.05 1.72
N LYS A 35 17.55 2.46 2.24
CA LYS A 35 16.32 1.67 2.14
C LYS A 35 16.03 1.34 0.68
N SER A 36 15.54 0.13 0.46
CA SER A 36 15.05 -0.27 -0.86
C SER A 36 13.74 0.46 -1.19
N ALA A 37 13.41 0.60 -2.48
CA ALA A 37 12.11 1.16 -2.87
C ALA A 37 10.95 0.31 -2.31
N THR A 38 11.08 -1.02 -2.32
CA THR A 38 10.09 -1.95 -1.73
C THR A 38 9.84 -1.69 -0.25
N GLU A 39 10.90 -1.44 0.53
CA GLU A 39 10.75 -1.10 1.95
C GLU A 39 10.01 0.24 2.12
N MET A 40 10.36 1.24 1.32
CA MET A 40 9.72 2.56 1.33
C MET A 40 8.24 2.50 0.90
N PHE A 41 7.90 1.67 -0.08
CA PHE A 41 6.51 1.39 -0.43
C PHE A 41 5.76 0.77 0.74
N GLY A 42 6.38 -0.20 1.43
CA GLY A 42 5.81 -0.83 2.61
C GLY A 42 5.45 0.19 3.69
N TYR A 43 6.32 1.16 3.95
CA TYR A 43 6.02 2.28 4.86
C TYR A 43 4.88 3.15 4.35
N LEU A 44 4.91 3.54 3.07
CA LEU A 44 3.91 4.42 2.47
C LEU A 44 2.49 3.82 2.57
N VAL A 45 2.29 2.60 2.07
CA VAL A 45 0.97 1.94 2.10
C VAL A 45 0.53 1.64 3.53
N SER A 46 1.47 1.30 4.43
CA SER A 46 1.14 1.04 5.84
C SER A 46 0.74 2.29 6.62
N ASN A 47 1.29 3.45 6.26
CA ASN A 47 0.90 4.75 6.80
C ASN A 47 -0.50 5.12 6.32
N ALA A 48 -0.74 5.05 5.00
CA ALA A 48 -2.04 5.35 4.40
C ALA A 48 -3.16 4.46 4.99
N ALA A 49 -2.91 3.15 5.09
CA ALA A 49 -3.84 2.19 5.68
C ALA A 49 -4.18 2.44 7.16
N LYS A 50 -3.39 3.26 7.86
CA LYS A 50 -3.61 3.67 9.25
C LYS A 50 -3.96 5.14 9.42
N GLY A 51 -4.21 5.85 8.31
CA GLY A 51 -4.71 7.21 8.29
C GLY A 51 -3.63 8.26 8.59
N GLY A 52 -2.37 7.91 8.34
CA GLY A 52 -1.23 8.79 8.55
C GLY A 52 -0.55 9.20 7.24
N ASN A 53 0.14 10.33 7.30
CA ASN A 53 1.00 10.80 6.22
C ASN A 53 2.42 10.23 6.36
N TYR A 54 3.04 9.89 5.23
CA TYR A 54 4.44 9.49 5.17
C TYR A 54 5.32 10.66 4.74
N LEU A 55 6.04 11.27 5.69
CA LEU A 55 6.96 12.37 5.42
C LEU A 55 8.37 11.83 5.22
N LEU A 56 8.75 11.62 3.96
CA LEU A 56 10.07 11.12 3.60
C LEU A 56 11.08 12.26 3.44
N ASN A 57 12.17 12.18 4.21
CA ASN A 57 13.27 13.14 4.19
C ASN A 57 14.41 12.73 3.25
N VAL A 58 15.05 13.73 2.64
CA VAL A 58 16.26 13.60 1.84
C VAL A 58 17.28 14.63 2.31
N GLY A 59 18.50 14.19 2.63
CA GLY A 59 19.61 15.09 2.96
C GLY A 59 20.42 15.45 1.70
N PRO A 60 20.42 16.72 1.24
CA PRO A 60 21.27 17.16 0.14
C PRO A 60 22.76 17.08 0.51
N MET A 61 23.61 16.85 -0.49
CA MET A 61 25.07 16.89 -0.33
C MET A 61 25.55 18.32 -0.03
N PRO A 62 26.79 18.50 0.49
CA PRO A 62 27.30 19.82 0.88
C PRO A 62 27.37 20.83 -0.28
N ASP A 63 27.42 20.35 -1.52
CA ASP A 63 27.39 21.16 -2.74
C ASP A 63 25.97 21.50 -3.22
N GLY A 64 24.95 21.17 -2.42
CA GLY A 64 23.53 21.42 -2.70
C GLY A 64 22.87 20.40 -3.64
N ARG A 65 23.61 19.45 -4.22
CA ARG A 65 23.03 18.42 -5.10
C ARG A 65 22.39 17.30 -4.30
N MET A 66 21.39 16.64 -4.88
CA MET A 66 20.79 15.44 -4.28
C MET A 66 21.66 14.20 -4.50
N PRO A 67 21.77 13.29 -3.52
CA PRO A 67 22.45 12.02 -3.71
C PRO A 67 21.82 11.20 -4.83
N ALA A 68 22.63 10.57 -5.68
CA ALA A 68 22.14 9.79 -6.82
C ALA A 68 21.21 8.63 -6.40
N ALA A 69 21.51 7.96 -5.28
CA ALA A 69 20.67 6.91 -4.71
C ALA A 69 19.29 7.45 -4.28
N ALA A 70 19.23 8.65 -3.69
CA ALA A 70 17.96 9.29 -3.34
C ALA A 70 17.11 9.57 -4.58
N ILE A 71 17.72 10.15 -5.63
CA ILE A 71 17.05 10.40 -6.91
C ILE A 71 16.49 9.11 -7.50
N HIS A 72 17.29 8.03 -7.52
CA HIS A 72 16.87 6.74 -8.06
C HIS A 72 15.65 6.20 -7.33
N ARG A 73 15.69 6.16 -6.00
CA ARG A 73 14.58 5.68 -5.15
C ARG A 73 13.33 6.53 -5.30
N LEU A 74 13.46 7.85 -5.35
CA LEU A 74 12.33 8.75 -5.57
C LEU A 74 11.70 8.58 -6.96
N ARG A 75 12.49 8.27 -7.99
CA ARG A 75 11.97 7.93 -9.32
C ARG A 75 11.22 6.61 -9.33
N GLU A 76 11.76 5.58 -8.67
CA GLU A 76 11.05 4.30 -8.48
C GLU A 76 9.72 4.54 -7.76
N MET A 77 9.74 5.33 -6.68
CA MET A 77 8.53 5.65 -5.94
C MET A 77 7.50 6.45 -6.74
N GLY A 78 7.96 7.47 -7.46
CA GLY A 78 7.12 8.29 -8.32
C GLY A 78 6.50 7.47 -9.45
N GLY A 79 7.28 6.59 -10.10
CA GLY A 79 6.79 5.70 -11.15
C GLY A 79 5.67 4.77 -10.66
N TRP A 80 5.86 4.16 -9.49
CA TRP A 80 4.82 3.33 -8.88
C TRP A 80 3.57 4.13 -8.50
N LEU A 81 3.74 5.35 -7.98
CA LEU A 81 2.63 6.24 -7.60
C LEU A 81 1.80 6.73 -8.80
N VAL A 82 2.39 6.84 -10.00
CA VAL A 82 1.63 7.18 -11.21
C VAL A 82 0.53 6.14 -11.47
N ALA A 83 0.84 4.86 -11.29
CA ALA A 83 -0.11 3.79 -11.57
C ALA A 83 -0.97 3.41 -10.34
N ASN A 84 -0.41 3.48 -9.13
CA ASN A 84 -1.04 2.99 -7.90
C ASN A 84 -1.48 4.10 -6.94
N GLY A 85 -1.31 5.37 -7.29
CA GLY A 85 -1.58 6.51 -6.42
C GLY A 85 -3.03 6.62 -5.93
N ALA A 86 -4.00 6.05 -6.65
CA ALA A 86 -5.39 5.99 -6.21
C ALA A 86 -5.60 5.20 -4.90
N ALA A 87 -4.69 4.28 -4.58
CA ALA A 87 -4.70 3.54 -3.32
C ALA A 87 -4.08 4.31 -2.14
N ILE A 88 -3.50 5.49 -2.41
CA ILE A 88 -2.84 6.35 -1.42
C ILE A 88 -3.62 7.65 -1.25
N TYR A 89 -3.75 8.43 -2.32
CA TYR A 89 -4.30 9.77 -2.28
C TYR A 89 -5.82 9.75 -2.04
N ASP A 90 -6.31 10.62 -1.15
CA ASP A 90 -7.72 10.73 -0.75
C ASP A 90 -8.35 9.39 -0.35
N THR A 91 -7.55 8.53 0.26
CA THR A 91 -8.02 7.30 0.88
C THR A 91 -8.08 7.43 2.40
N GLN A 92 -8.78 6.49 3.03
CA GLN A 92 -8.86 6.38 4.48
C GLN A 92 -8.68 4.92 4.92
N PRO A 93 -8.38 4.67 6.20
CA PRO A 93 -8.34 3.32 6.75
C PRO A 93 -9.67 2.59 6.60
N LEU A 94 -9.60 1.32 6.23
CA LEU A 94 -10.74 0.40 6.33
C LEU A 94 -10.89 -0.03 7.80
N LYS A 95 -11.80 0.59 8.55
CA LYS A 95 -11.94 0.39 10.02
C LYS A 95 -12.77 -0.84 10.40
N ASP A 96 -13.68 -1.26 9.54
CA ASP A 96 -14.69 -2.30 9.79
C ASP A 96 -14.21 -3.72 9.46
N MET A 97 -12.98 -3.87 8.97
CA MET A 97 -12.48 -5.14 8.46
C MET A 97 -10.98 -5.31 8.67
N ALA A 98 -10.59 -6.47 9.22
CA ALA A 98 -9.19 -6.82 9.42
C ALA A 98 -8.54 -7.29 8.11
N ALA A 99 -7.34 -6.80 7.81
CA ALA A 99 -6.57 -7.28 6.67
C ALA A 99 -5.90 -8.65 6.95
N PRO A 100 -5.80 -9.53 5.94
CA PRO A 100 -4.98 -10.73 6.04
C PRO A 100 -3.51 -10.40 6.34
N ALA A 101 -2.77 -11.39 6.86
CA ALA A 101 -1.34 -11.22 7.10
C ALA A 101 -0.60 -10.87 5.80
N GLY A 102 0.24 -9.83 5.85
CA GLY A 102 0.99 -9.37 4.69
C GLY A 102 0.21 -8.48 3.72
N VAL A 103 -1.00 -8.06 4.09
CA VAL A 103 -1.84 -7.13 3.32
C VAL A 103 -2.25 -5.95 4.18
N VAL A 104 -2.41 -4.79 3.57
CA VAL A 104 -3.03 -3.62 4.19
C VAL A 104 -4.14 -3.07 3.31
N PHE A 105 -5.15 -2.46 3.93
CA PHE A 105 -6.31 -1.91 3.23
C PHE A 105 -6.39 -0.39 3.34
N THR A 106 -6.71 0.26 2.22
CA THR A 106 -7.23 1.61 2.17
C THR A 106 -8.57 1.59 1.45
N GLU A 107 -9.46 2.53 1.75
CA GLU A 107 -10.73 2.69 1.04
C GLU A 107 -10.88 4.13 0.52
N SER A 108 -11.50 4.26 -0.65
CA SER A 108 -11.91 5.55 -1.21
C SER A 108 -13.42 5.70 -1.11
N LYS A 109 -13.86 6.88 -0.66
CA LYS A 109 -15.29 7.27 -0.57
C LYS A 109 -15.66 8.38 -1.55
N ARG A 110 -14.88 8.56 -2.63
CA ARG A 110 -15.03 9.69 -3.57
C ARG A 110 -16.44 9.83 -4.17
N ASN A 111 -17.19 8.74 -4.32
CA ASN A 111 -18.57 8.77 -4.82
C ASN A 111 -19.52 8.07 -3.84
N LYS A 112 -20.64 8.72 -3.50
CA LYS A 112 -21.69 8.27 -2.55
C LYS A 112 -22.45 6.97 -2.94
N GLY A 113 -21.87 6.09 -3.75
CA GLY A 113 -22.47 4.82 -4.16
C GLY A 113 -21.48 3.73 -4.58
N ASP A 114 -20.21 4.07 -4.82
CA ASP A 114 -19.17 3.09 -5.15
C ASP A 114 -18.14 3.05 -4.03
N ARG A 115 -18.17 1.98 -3.23
CA ARG A 115 -17.13 1.72 -2.23
C ARG A 115 -15.96 1.03 -2.92
N ILE A 116 -14.81 1.69 -2.99
CA ILE A 116 -13.58 1.12 -3.55
C ILE A 116 -12.64 0.79 -2.41
N VAL A 117 -12.18 -0.46 -2.34
CA VAL A 117 -11.16 -0.90 -1.40
C VAL A 117 -9.91 -1.29 -2.19
N PHE A 118 -8.75 -0.89 -1.69
CA PHE A 118 -7.46 -1.28 -2.24
C PHE A 118 -6.77 -2.21 -1.27
N ALA A 119 -6.31 -3.35 -1.76
CA ALA A 119 -5.50 -4.32 -1.03
C ALA A 119 -4.06 -4.25 -1.51
N SER A 120 -3.17 -3.67 -0.69
CA SER A 120 -1.73 -3.60 -0.98
C SER A 120 -0.99 -4.77 -0.33
N ILE A 121 -0.25 -5.53 -1.14
CA ILE A 121 0.49 -6.72 -0.68
C ILE A 121 1.88 -6.30 -0.23
N ILE A 122 2.11 -6.29 1.09
CA ILE A 122 3.35 -5.82 1.73
C ILE A 122 4.31 -6.96 2.09
N LYS A 123 3.93 -8.21 1.89
CA LYS A 123 4.78 -9.39 2.05
C LYS A 123 4.54 -10.40 0.92
N PRO A 124 5.59 -11.12 0.46
CA PRO A 124 5.43 -12.15 -0.54
C PRO A 124 4.44 -13.24 -0.09
N LEU A 125 3.70 -13.78 -1.04
CA LEU A 125 2.72 -14.85 -0.84
C LEU A 125 3.33 -16.18 -1.26
N THR A 126 3.62 -17.06 -0.30
CA THR A 126 4.27 -18.36 -0.57
C THR A 126 3.42 -19.29 -1.43
N SER A 127 2.09 -19.28 -1.24
CA SER A 127 1.16 -20.12 -2.01
C SER A 127 0.77 -19.54 -3.37
N GLY A 128 1.06 -18.26 -3.62
CA GLY A 128 0.53 -17.50 -4.77
C GLY A 128 -0.99 -17.26 -4.72
N GLU A 129 -1.61 -17.54 -3.57
CA GLU A 129 -3.04 -17.34 -3.33
C GLU A 129 -3.24 -16.36 -2.17
N LEU A 130 -4.27 -15.53 -2.27
CA LEU A 130 -4.66 -14.58 -1.23
C LEU A 130 -6.16 -14.72 -0.95
N SER A 131 -6.51 -14.88 0.32
CA SER A 131 -7.91 -14.89 0.78
C SER A 131 -8.23 -13.54 1.37
N LEU A 132 -9.19 -12.83 0.77
CA LEU A 132 -9.64 -11.51 1.18
C LEU A 132 -11.02 -11.63 1.86
N PRO A 133 -11.26 -10.93 2.98
CA PRO A 133 -12.47 -11.08 3.79
C PRO A 133 -13.71 -10.37 3.22
N PHE A 134 -13.94 -10.49 1.91
CA PHE A 134 -15.12 -9.99 1.21
C PHE A 134 -16.00 -11.14 0.73
N THR A 135 -17.32 -10.94 0.72
CA THR A 135 -18.24 -11.90 0.10
C THR A 135 -18.31 -11.64 -1.40
N ALA A 136 -18.39 -12.70 -2.21
CA ALA A 136 -18.47 -12.55 -3.66
C ALA A 136 -19.69 -11.75 -4.13
N SER A 137 -20.81 -11.85 -3.41
CA SER A 137 -22.02 -11.09 -3.71
C SER A 137 -21.86 -9.57 -3.51
N SER A 138 -20.87 -9.14 -2.71
CA SER A 138 -20.56 -7.73 -2.48
C SER A 138 -19.58 -7.15 -3.51
N VAL A 139 -18.86 -7.97 -4.26
CA VAL A 139 -17.83 -7.51 -5.20
C VAL A 139 -18.39 -7.35 -6.60
N ILE A 140 -18.24 -6.16 -7.16
CA ILE A 140 -18.60 -5.81 -8.54
C ILE A 140 -17.44 -6.09 -9.48
N ASN A 141 -16.23 -5.69 -9.07
CA ASN A 141 -15.01 -5.86 -9.87
C ASN A 141 -13.80 -6.11 -8.96
N CYS A 142 -12.83 -6.88 -9.46
CA CYS A 142 -11.56 -7.18 -8.83
C CYS A 142 -10.46 -7.14 -9.89
N GLU A 143 -9.49 -6.24 -9.76
CA GLU A 143 -8.44 -6.03 -10.77
C GLU A 143 -7.13 -5.57 -10.16
N ILE A 144 -6.04 -5.70 -10.91
CA ILE A 144 -4.75 -5.08 -10.57
C ILE A 144 -4.85 -3.60 -10.87
N LEU A 145 -4.62 -2.75 -9.87
CA LEU A 145 -4.77 -1.30 -10.01
C LEU A 145 -3.86 -0.72 -11.10
N GLU A 146 -2.60 -1.16 -11.13
CA GLU A 146 -1.60 -0.66 -12.07
C GLU A 146 -1.95 -0.92 -13.54
N THR A 147 -2.51 -2.10 -13.85
CA THR A 147 -2.71 -2.56 -15.23
C THR A 147 -4.17 -2.58 -15.66
N GLY A 148 -5.11 -2.48 -14.72
CA GLY A 148 -6.52 -2.76 -14.96
C GLY A 148 -6.82 -4.22 -15.31
N GLN A 149 -5.84 -5.13 -15.14
CA GLN A 149 -6.04 -6.54 -15.47
C GLN A 149 -7.03 -7.16 -14.48
N PRO A 150 -8.17 -7.73 -14.95
CA PRO A 150 -9.10 -8.42 -14.09
C PRO A 150 -8.45 -9.62 -13.40
N ILE A 151 -8.80 -9.84 -12.13
CA ILE A 151 -8.35 -10.99 -11.34
C ILE A 151 -9.53 -11.94 -11.18
N GLU A 152 -9.35 -13.18 -11.64
CA GLU A 152 -10.31 -14.24 -11.36
C GLU A 152 -10.30 -14.59 -9.87
N PHE A 153 -11.50 -14.69 -9.29
CA PHE A 153 -11.69 -15.05 -7.89
C PHE A 153 -12.67 -16.21 -7.74
N THR A 154 -12.46 -16.98 -6.68
CA THR A 154 -13.36 -18.05 -6.25
C THR A 154 -13.89 -17.73 -4.85
N VAL A 155 -15.06 -18.28 -4.52
CA VAL A 155 -15.67 -18.11 -3.20
C VAL A 155 -15.28 -19.29 -2.34
N GLU A 156 -14.76 -19.04 -1.14
CA GLU A 156 -14.55 -20.13 -0.18
C GLU A 156 -15.89 -20.75 0.25
N THR A 157 -15.89 -22.01 0.66
CA THR A 157 -17.08 -22.79 1.04
C THR A 157 -17.93 -22.11 2.14
N SER A 158 -17.32 -21.25 2.96
CA SER A 158 -18.01 -20.47 3.98
C SER A 158 -18.82 -19.29 3.43
N GLY A 159 -18.60 -18.90 2.17
CA GLY A 159 -19.19 -17.73 1.50
C GLY A 159 -18.64 -16.38 1.96
N LYS A 160 -17.71 -16.35 2.92
CA LYS A 160 -17.27 -15.14 3.63
C LYS A 160 -15.97 -14.52 3.12
N SER A 161 -15.23 -15.25 2.30
CA SER A 161 -13.93 -14.81 1.78
C SER A 161 -13.82 -15.06 0.28
N LEU A 162 -13.12 -14.15 -0.39
CA LEU A 162 -12.71 -14.23 -1.78
C LEU A 162 -11.29 -14.77 -1.89
N LYS A 163 -11.14 -15.88 -2.58
CA LYS A 163 -9.83 -16.45 -2.88
C LYS A 163 -9.40 -16.03 -4.29
N ILE A 164 -8.30 -15.30 -4.37
CA ILE A 164 -7.68 -14.86 -5.62
C ILE A 164 -6.35 -15.56 -5.83
N LYS A 165 -6.03 -15.82 -7.10
CA LYS A 165 -4.75 -16.37 -7.51
C LYS A 165 -3.94 -15.29 -8.22
N LEU A 166 -2.69 -15.11 -7.79
CA LEU A 166 -1.79 -14.10 -8.33
C LEU A 166 -0.68 -14.78 -9.13
N ASN A 167 -0.15 -14.06 -10.12
CA ASN A 167 1.00 -14.55 -10.87
C ASN A 167 2.28 -14.47 -10.01
N LYS A 168 3.38 -15.02 -10.53
CA LYS A 168 4.66 -15.07 -9.81
C LYS A 168 5.21 -13.68 -9.48
N ALA A 169 5.14 -12.73 -10.42
CA ALA A 169 5.66 -11.37 -10.22
C ALA A 169 4.90 -10.64 -9.12
N GLN A 170 3.56 -10.73 -9.14
CA GLN A 170 2.68 -10.17 -8.12
C GLN A 170 2.92 -10.83 -6.75
N SER A 171 2.96 -12.16 -6.71
CA SER A 171 3.09 -12.90 -5.46
C SER A 171 4.46 -12.73 -4.80
N GLN A 172 5.51 -12.48 -5.59
CA GLN A 172 6.88 -12.28 -5.12
C GLN A 172 7.29 -10.81 -5.05
N MET A 173 6.38 -9.88 -5.39
CA MET A 173 6.60 -8.43 -5.34
C MET A 173 7.83 -7.98 -6.13
N THR A 174 8.08 -8.58 -7.29
CA THR A 174 9.31 -8.33 -8.07
C THR A 174 9.34 -6.96 -8.74
N ASP A 175 8.16 -6.40 -9.04
CA ASP A 175 8.01 -5.11 -9.74
C ASP A 175 7.51 -4.00 -8.79
N GLY A 176 7.63 -4.21 -7.48
CA GLY A 176 7.10 -3.32 -6.44
C GLY A 176 5.94 -3.95 -5.66
N ILE A 177 5.17 -3.13 -4.95
CA ILE A 177 4.01 -3.58 -4.17
C ILE A 177 2.81 -3.73 -5.11
N PRO A 178 2.27 -4.95 -5.30
CA PRO A 178 1.02 -5.12 -6.03
C PRO A 178 -0.14 -4.53 -5.25
N VAL A 179 -1.05 -3.88 -5.97
CA VAL A 179 -2.29 -3.34 -5.41
C VAL A 179 -3.47 -3.90 -6.17
N ILE A 180 -4.39 -4.51 -5.44
CA ILE A 180 -5.65 -5.02 -5.98
C ILE A 180 -6.74 -4.01 -5.68
N GLN A 181 -7.47 -3.58 -6.71
CA GLN A 181 -8.65 -2.75 -6.58
C GLN A 181 -9.90 -3.64 -6.53
N LEU A 182 -10.70 -3.45 -5.49
CA LEU A 182 -12.00 -4.08 -5.30
C LEU A 182 -13.06 -2.98 -5.37
N ARG A 183 -13.95 -3.07 -6.36
CA ARG A 183 -15.17 -2.28 -6.37
C ARG A 183 -16.27 -3.07 -5.69
N LEU A 184 -16.83 -2.54 -4.62
CA LEU A 184 -17.87 -3.16 -3.83
C LEU A 184 -19.22 -2.50 -4.10
N LYS A 185 -20.31 -3.26 -3.97
CA LYS A 185 -21.67 -2.73 -3.95
C LYS A 185 -21.82 -1.77 -2.77
N ALA A 186 -22.60 -0.72 -2.94
CA ALA A 186 -22.99 0.15 -1.84
C ALA A 186 -23.60 -0.69 -0.72
N ILE A 187 -23.20 -0.40 0.52
CA ILE A 187 -23.96 -0.86 1.69
C ILE A 187 -25.15 0.09 1.77
N GLU A 188 -26.37 -0.43 1.63
CA GLU A 188 -27.56 0.34 1.97
C GLU A 188 -27.48 0.66 3.47
N ASP A 189 -27.28 1.94 3.80
CA ASP A 189 -27.32 2.41 5.18
C ASP A 189 -28.72 2.09 5.75
N LYS A 190 -28.75 1.27 6.81
CA LYS A 190 -29.96 1.01 7.61
C LYS A 190 -30.24 2.15 8.57
#